data_AF-A0A8T2Q4H8-F1
#
_entry.id   AF-A0A8T2Q4H8-F1
#
_cell.length_a   1.000
_cell.length_b   1.000
_cell.length_c   1.000
_cell.angle_alpha   90.00
_cell.angle_beta   90.00
_cell.angle_gamma   90.00
#
_symmetry.space_group_name_H-M   'P 1'
#
loop_
_entity.id
_entity.type
_entity.pdbx_description
1 polymer ?
#
loop_
_entity_poly.entity_id
_entity_poly.type
_entity_poly.pdbx_seq_one_letter_code
_entity_poly.pdbx_strand_id
1 'polypeptide(L)'
;MGSIWHPDCFRCNNCNIPISDREFSMSGDKPYHKRCYKELFHPRCDVCKEFIPTNATGLIEYRAHPYWGQKYCPHHEIDSTPRCCSCERVESKDAQYISLDDGRKLCLECLDSVIMDTGDCQPLYHEIRDFYEGMNMKIDQQIPMLLVHRQALNEAMVGEKAGHHHMPETRGLCLSEEQTVNIIFRKPRIGAGNRITDMRTESQKLTRQCEVTAILVLYGLPRLLTGSILAHELMHAWLRLNGFRNLEPQVEEGICQVVAHMWLESEVMAGSSSSSAASSSSSSSSSKKGPKSEVEKKLGEFFLNQIAMDSSPVYGEGFRGGHASMVQFGLRRTLDHIKMTGTFPI
;
A
#
# COMPACT_ATOMS: atom_id res chain seq x y z
N MET A 1 29.85 37.05 -23.17
CA MET A 1 30.39 35.85 -23.84
C MET A 1 30.95 36.30 -25.18
N GLY A 2 32.26 36.24 -25.38
CA GLY A 2 32.93 36.89 -26.53
C GLY A 2 34.18 36.13 -27.00
N SER A 3 34.15 34.80 -26.94
CA SER A 3 35.27 33.96 -27.36
C SER A 3 35.08 33.53 -28.81
N ILE A 4 36.08 33.77 -29.65
CA ILE A 4 36.09 33.37 -31.05
C ILE A 4 36.69 31.96 -31.11
N TRP A 5 35.93 31.01 -31.63
CA TRP A 5 36.37 29.61 -31.78
C TRP A 5 36.62 29.30 -33.25
N HIS A 6 37.64 28.48 -33.52
CA HIS A 6 37.73 27.85 -34.84
C HIS A 6 36.51 26.93 -35.04
N PRO A 7 35.86 26.95 -36.23
CA PRO A 7 34.67 26.14 -36.50
C PRO A 7 34.84 24.65 -36.17
N ASP A 8 36.05 24.10 -36.38
CA ASP A 8 36.36 22.69 -36.12
C ASP A 8 36.72 22.39 -34.65
N CYS A 9 36.95 23.41 -33.83
CA CYS A 9 37.32 23.26 -32.41
C CYS A 9 36.11 23.43 -31.47
N PHE A 10 35.05 24.11 -31.92
CA PHE A 10 33.81 24.24 -31.14
C PHE A 10 32.93 23.01 -31.32
N ARG A 11 33.12 22.01 -30.44
CA ARG A 11 32.51 20.67 -30.57
C ARG A 11 31.55 20.37 -29.43
N CYS A 12 30.48 19.66 -29.75
CA CYS A 12 29.53 19.16 -28.76
C CYS A 12 30.21 18.14 -27.83
N ASN A 13 30.12 18.37 -26.52
CA ASN A 13 30.75 17.50 -25.52
C ASN A 13 30.12 16.08 -25.46
N ASN A 14 28.94 15.87 -26.04
CA ASN A 14 28.31 14.54 -26.08
C ASN A 14 28.75 13.71 -27.31
N CYS A 15 28.63 14.27 -28.51
CA CYS A 15 28.87 13.52 -29.75
C CYS A 15 30.22 13.83 -30.41
N ASN A 16 30.98 14.80 -29.90
CA ASN A 16 32.28 15.27 -30.42
C ASN A 16 32.26 15.82 -31.86
N ILE A 17 31.08 16.08 -32.40
CA ILE A 17 30.89 16.72 -33.72
C ILE A 17 30.89 18.25 -33.55
N PRO A 18 31.48 19.02 -34.50
CA PRO A 18 31.40 20.48 -34.51
C PRO A 18 29.95 21.01 -34.39
N ILE A 19 29.78 22.09 -33.63
CA ILE A 19 28.50 22.79 -33.51
C ILE A 19 28.52 23.94 -34.53
N SER A 20 27.82 23.73 -35.64
CA SER A 20 27.65 24.75 -36.69
C SER A 20 26.30 25.48 -36.59
N ASP A 21 25.44 25.05 -35.67
CA ASP A 21 24.11 25.63 -35.44
C ASP A 21 24.22 27.04 -34.85
N ARG A 22 23.30 27.93 -35.23
CA ARG A 22 23.24 29.30 -34.68
C ARG A 22 22.95 29.33 -33.19
N GLU A 23 22.30 28.30 -32.66
CA GLU A 23 21.91 28.21 -31.26
C GLU A 23 22.38 26.87 -30.68
N PHE A 24 22.97 26.91 -29.48
CA PHE A 24 23.49 25.76 -28.76
C PHE A 24 23.16 25.85 -27.27
N SER A 25 23.41 24.79 -26.52
CA SER A 25 23.15 24.73 -25.07
C SER A 25 24.46 24.54 -24.32
N MET A 26 24.57 25.17 -23.14
CA MET A 26 25.73 25.06 -22.26
C MET A 26 25.34 24.34 -20.97
N SER A 27 26.17 23.41 -20.52
CA SER A 27 26.13 22.87 -19.15
C SER A 27 27.45 23.20 -18.47
N GLY A 28 27.46 24.20 -17.58
CA GLY A 28 28.70 24.84 -17.13
C GLY A 28 29.46 25.40 -18.33
N ASP A 29 30.74 25.03 -18.47
CA ASP A 29 31.61 25.46 -19.59
C ASP A 29 31.60 24.51 -20.80
N LYS A 30 30.72 23.49 -20.79
CA LYS A 30 30.68 22.46 -21.86
C LYS A 30 29.57 22.78 -22.87
N PRO A 31 29.89 22.97 -24.17
CA PRO A 31 28.90 23.20 -25.21
C PRO A 31 28.29 21.89 -25.73
N TYR A 32 27.01 21.93 -26.09
CA TYR A 32 26.25 20.81 -26.64
C TYR A 32 25.37 21.29 -27.80
N HIS A 33 25.14 20.44 -28.81
CA HIS A 33 23.99 20.63 -29.71
C HIS A 33 22.71 20.66 -28.87
N LYS A 34 21.71 21.48 -29.23
CA LYS A 34 20.42 21.53 -28.53
C LYS A 34 19.79 20.13 -28.37
N ARG A 35 19.85 19.31 -29.42
CA ARG A 35 19.36 17.92 -29.40
C ARG A 35 20.16 17.05 -28.41
N CYS A 36 21.49 17.11 -28.46
CA CYS A 36 22.33 16.32 -27.56
C CYS A 36 22.14 16.74 -26.10
N TYR A 37 22.00 18.04 -25.85
CA TYR A 37 21.67 18.56 -24.52
C TYR A 37 20.32 18.02 -24.04
N LYS A 38 19.30 18.06 -24.92
CA LYS A 38 17.97 17.52 -24.61
C LYS A 38 18.04 16.04 -24.26
N GLU A 39 18.71 15.22 -25.07
CA GLU A 39 18.83 13.78 -24.80
C GLU A 39 19.52 13.45 -23.47
N LEU A 40 20.49 14.26 -23.04
CA LEU A 40 21.23 14.02 -21.81
C LEU A 40 20.55 14.55 -20.55
N PHE A 41 19.94 15.74 -20.63
CA PHE A 41 19.53 16.50 -19.45
C PHE A 41 18.01 16.68 -19.35
N HIS A 42 17.27 16.49 -20.43
CA HIS A 42 15.83 16.66 -20.40
C HIS A 42 15.17 15.41 -19.81
N PRO A 43 14.40 15.52 -18.71
CA PRO A 43 13.74 14.37 -18.12
C PRO A 43 12.72 13.78 -19.10
N ARG A 44 12.65 12.45 -19.10
CA ARG A 44 11.60 11.67 -19.77
C ARG A 44 10.53 11.29 -18.76
N CYS A 45 9.30 11.19 -19.25
CA CYS A 45 8.15 10.74 -18.49
C CYS A 45 8.17 9.21 -18.38
N ASP A 46 8.13 8.67 -17.17
CA ASP A 46 8.09 7.23 -16.92
C ASP A 46 6.80 6.58 -17.42
N VAL A 47 5.75 7.39 -17.65
CA VAL A 47 4.43 6.96 -18.14
C VAL A 47 4.39 6.95 -19.67
N CYS A 48 4.52 8.11 -20.32
CA CYS A 48 4.37 8.21 -21.78
C CYS A 48 5.66 7.97 -22.59
N LYS A 49 6.81 7.85 -21.91
CA LYS A 49 8.18 7.65 -22.44
C LYS A 49 8.74 8.79 -23.30
N GLU A 50 7.98 9.86 -23.43
CA GLU A 50 8.40 11.09 -24.12
C GLU A 50 9.14 12.03 -23.17
N PHE A 51 9.86 13.00 -23.74
CA PHE A 51 10.37 14.13 -22.97
C PHE A 51 9.22 14.92 -22.36
N ILE A 52 9.35 15.27 -21.08
CA ILE A 52 8.34 16.07 -20.38
C ILE A 52 8.28 17.45 -21.04
N PRO A 53 7.11 17.99 -21.42
CA PRO A 53 7.06 19.30 -22.06
C PRO A 53 7.42 20.43 -21.09
N THR A 54 7.95 21.54 -21.61
CA THR A 54 8.07 22.79 -20.87
C THR A 54 6.71 23.48 -20.76
N ASN A 55 6.45 24.13 -19.64
CA ASN A 55 5.27 24.97 -19.45
C ASN A 55 5.36 26.29 -20.25
N ALA A 56 4.35 27.16 -20.13
CA ALA A 56 4.30 28.44 -20.84
C ALA A 56 5.46 29.41 -20.51
N THR A 57 6.13 29.22 -19.36
CA THR A 57 7.29 30.04 -18.95
C THR A 57 8.63 29.42 -19.37
N GLY A 58 8.60 28.30 -20.10
CA GLY A 58 9.80 27.59 -20.56
C GLY A 58 10.46 26.70 -19.48
N LEU A 59 9.81 26.52 -18.32
CA LEU A 59 10.29 25.67 -17.25
C LEU A 59 9.76 24.24 -17.41
N ILE A 60 10.57 23.26 -16.99
CA ILE A 60 10.16 21.85 -16.98
C ILE A 60 9.52 21.54 -15.64
N GLU A 61 8.22 21.26 -15.66
CA GLU A 61 7.47 20.83 -14.49
C GLU A 61 7.03 19.37 -14.66
N TYR A 62 7.26 18.56 -13.64
CA TYR A 62 6.83 17.17 -13.59
C TYR A 62 6.22 16.83 -12.24
N ARG A 63 5.45 15.75 -12.22
CA ARG A 63 4.96 15.13 -10.99
C ARG A 63 5.83 13.94 -10.66
N ALA A 64 5.97 13.63 -9.38
CA ALA A 64 6.69 12.46 -8.94
C ALA A 64 5.85 11.73 -7.90
N HIS A 65 5.75 10.40 -8.02
CA HIS A 65 5.19 9.61 -6.93
C HIS A 65 6.09 9.77 -5.69
N PRO A 66 5.57 10.18 -4.52
CA PRO A 66 6.40 10.53 -3.35
C PRO A 66 7.35 9.41 -2.90
N TYR A 67 6.86 8.17 -2.88
CA TYR A 67 7.67 7.01 -2.50
C TYR A 67 8.49 6.42 -3.66
N TRP A 68 7.84 6.01 -4.76
CA TRP A 68 8.50 5.33 -5.87
C TRP A 68 9.42 6.22 -6.71
N GLY A 69 9.31 7.55 -6.60
CA GLY A 69 10.06 8.49 -7.42
C GLY A 69 9.69 8.44 -8.91
N GLN A 70 8.58 7.79 -9.29
CA GLN A 70 8.10 7.69 -10.67
C GLN A 70 7.77 9.09 -11.18
N LYS A 71 8.55 9.61 -12.14
CA LYS A 71 8.42 10.95 -12.70
C LYS A 71 7.51 10.92 -13.92
N TYR A 72 6.49 11.77 -13.95
CA TYR A 72 5.53 11.77 -15.05
C TYR A 72 5.01 13.18 -15.39
N CYS A 73 4.49 13.32 -16.60
CA CYS A 73 3.89 14.57 -17.09
C CYS A 73 2.69 14.98 -16.24
N PRO A 74 2.50 16.26 -15.87
CA PRO A 74 1.35 16.70 -15.09
C PRO A 74 -0.02 16.36 -15.70
N HIS A 75 -0.12 16.24 -17.02
CA HIS A 75 -1.36 15.85 -17.70
C HIS A 75 -1.88 14.45 -17.31
N HIS A 76 -1.00 13.53 -16.87
CA HIS A 76 -1.42 12.20 -16.41
C HIS A 76 -2.21 12.22 -15.09
N GLU A 77 -2.36 13.40 -14.46
CA GLU A 77 -3.28 13.56 -13.32
C GLU A 77 -4.74 13.74 -13.75
N ILE A 78 -4.99 14.08 -15.02
CA ILE A 78 -6.33 14.43 -15.53
C ILE A 78 -6.75 13.65 -16.78
N ASP A 79 -5.85 12.90 -17.41
CA ASP A 79 -6.11 12.19 -18.67
C ASP A 79 -6.68 10.77 -18.50
N SER A 80 -7.11 10.41 -17.28
CA SER A 80 -7.61 9.08 -16.92
C SER A 80 -6.57 7.94 -17.05
N THR A 81 -5.27 8.24 -17.11
CA THR A 81 -4.24 7.20 -17.03
C THR A 81 -4.40 6.40 -15.73
N PRO A 82 -4.54 5.07 -15.80
CA PRO A 82 -4.78 4.24 -14.62
C PRO A 82 -3.69 4.34 -13.57
N ARG A 83 -4.09 4.17 -12.30
CA ARG A 83 -3.19 3.99 -11.16
C ARG A 83 -3.42 2.62 -10.54
N CYS A 84 -2.34 2.00 -10.06
CA CYS A 84 -2.48 0.75 -9.34
C CYS A 84 -3.19 1.00 -8.01
N CYS A 85 -4.26 0.26 -7.71
CA CYS A 85 -5.04 0.42 -6.48
C CYS A 85 -4.27 0.07 -5.20
N SER A 86 -3.11 -0.59 -5.33
CA SER A 86 -2.28 -0.99 -4.19
C SER A 86 -1.03 -0.13 -4.04
N CYS A 87 -0.24 0.07 -5.10
CA CYS A 87 1.03 0.82 -5.03
C CYS A 87 0.95 2.23 -5.60
N GLU A 88 -0.21 2.66 -6.12
CA GLU A 88 -0.51 4.02 -6.60
C GLU A 88 0.31 4.53 -7.79
N ARG A 89 1.24 3.70 -8.31
CA ARG A 89 1.99 3.97 -9.54
C ARG A 89 1.05 4.11 -10.74
N VAL A 90 1.32 5.11 -11.55
CA VAL A 90 0.63 5.38 -12.81
C VAL A 90 1.06 4.34 -13.86
N GLU A 91 0.11 3.79 -14.59
CA GLU A 91 0.36 2.81 -15.66
C GLU A 91 1.18 3.46 -16.78
N SER A 92 2.34 2.89 -17.09
CA SER A 92 3.16 3.34 -18.22
C SER A 92 2.74 2.68 -19.53
N LYS A 93 3.04 3.31 -20.68
CA LYS A 93 2.69 2.79 -22.01
C LYS A 93 3.26 1.39 -22.33
N ASP A 94 4.35 1.03 -21.68
CA ASP A 94 5.05 -0.26 -21.78
C ASP A 94 4.65 -1.25 -20.68
N ALA A 95 3.85 -0.82 -19.70
CA ALA A 95 3.29 -1.69 -18.68
C ALA A 95 1.88 -2.15 -19.08
N GLN A 96 1.45 -3.28 -18.51
CA GLN A 96 0.11 -3.80 -18.72
C GLN A 96 -0.53 -4.11 -17.37
N TYR A 97 -1.42 -3.24 -16.91
CA TYR A 97 -2.16 -3.46 -15.67
C TYR A 97 -3.33 -4.42 -15.91
N ILE A 98 -3.69 -5.16 -14.87
CA ILE A 98 -4.86 -6.03 -14.83
C ILE A 98 -6.06 -5.22 -14.34
N SER A 99 -7.23 -5.43 -14.95
CA SER A 99 -8.48 -4.83 -14.49
C SER A 99 -9.23 -5.82 -13.60
N LEU A 100 -9.52 -5.40 -12.36
CA LEU A 100 -10.45 -6.08 -11.48
C LEU A 100 -11.90 -5.80 -11.93
N ASP A 101 -12.86 -6.58 -11.46
CA ASP A 101 -14.25 -6.45 -11.93
C ASP A 101 -14.97 -5.20 -11.42
N ASP A 102 -14.48 -4.62 -10.33
CA ASP A 102 -14.96 -3.37 -9.72
C ASP A 102 -14.32 -2.12 -10.36
N GLY A 103 -13.53 -2.31 -11.43
CA GLY A 103 -12.86 -1.25 -12.18
C GLY A 103 -11.49 -0.84 -11.62
N ARG A 104 -11.07 -1.35 -10.45
CA ARG A 104 -9.71 -1.14 -9.94
C ARG A 104 -8.67 -1.75 -10.87
N LYS A 105 -7.46 -1.21 -10.82
CA LYS A 105 -6.35 -1.58 -11.69
C LYS A 105 -5.17 -2.06 -10.86
N LEU A 106 -4.53 -3.14 -11.27
CA LEU A 106 -3.43 -3.76 -10.53
C LEU A 106 -2.21 -3.91 -11.44
N CYS A 107 -1.05 -3.41 -11.00
CA CYS A 107 0.20 -3.66 -11.70
C CYS A 107 0.66 -5.12 -11.50
N LEU A 108 1.52 -5.61 -12.39
CA LEU A 108 1.99 -7.01 -12.34
C LEU A 108 2.80 -7.33 -11.07
N GLU A 109 3.51 -6.36 -10.51
CA GLU A 109 4.24 -6.53 -9.25
C GLU A 109 3.30 -6.74 -8.06
N CYS A 110 2.20 -5.97 -7.98
CA CYS A 110 1.18 -6.15 -6.94
C CYS A 110 0.34 -7.41 -7.16
N LEU A 111 0.18 -7.83 -8.41
CA LEU A 111 -0.54 -9.05 -8.77
C LEU A 111 0.14 -10.32 -8.22
N ASP A 112 1.47 -10.34 -8.14
CA ASP A 112 2.26 -11.53 -7.76
C ASP A 112 1.87 -12.12 -6.39
N SER A 113 1.40 -11.26 -5.47
CA SER A 113 0.97 -11.66 -4.13
C SER A 113 -0.50 -11.39 -3.85
N VAL A 114 -1.32 -11.21 -4.88
CA VAL A 114 -2.74 -10.83 -4.71
C VAL A 114 -3.56 -11.94 -4.07
N ILE A 115 -4.46 -11.58 -3.15
CA ILE A 115 -5.43 -12.49 -2.55
C ILE A 115 -6.81 -12.22 -3.17
N MET A 116 -7.37 -13.24 -3.80
CA MET A 116 -8.57 -13.10 -4.64
C MET A 116 -9.85 -13.68 -4.02
N ASP A 117 -9.74 -14.63 -3.10
CA ASP A 117 -10.90 -15.24 -2.45
C ASP A 117 -10.62 -15.54 -0.97
N THR A 118 -11.69 -15.84 -0.24
CA THR A 118 -11.65 -16.06 1.20
C THR A 118 -10.81 -17.27 1.59
N GLY A 119 -10.75 -18.31 0.75
CA GLY A 119 -9.97 -19.53 1.00
C GLY A 119 -8.48 -19.26 0.93
N ASP A 120 -8.04 -18.56 -0.11
CA ASP A 120 -6.65 -18.11 -0.30
C ASP A 120 -6.19 -17.18 0.87
N CYS A 121 -7.12 -16.49 1.52
CA CYS A 121 -6.85 -15.59 2.63
C CYS A 121 -6.74 -16.28 4.01
N GLN A 122 -7.31 -17.50 4.18
CA GLN A 122 -7.32 -18.19 5.48
C GLN A 122 -5.92 -18.40 6.10
N PRO A 123 -4.88 -18.84 5.36
CA PRO A 123 -3.55 -19.01 5.92
C PRO A 123 -3.00 -17.71 6.52
N LEU A 124 -3.19 -16.59 5.80
CA LEU A 124 -2.77 -15.27 6.27
C LEU A 124 -3.55 -14.84 7.52
N TYR A 125 -4.86 -15.10 7.55
CA TYR A 125 -5.68 -14.81 8.73
C TYR A 125 -5.21 -15.57 9.97
N HIS A 126 -4.86 -16.85 9.82
CA HIS A 126 -4.28 -17.65 10.91
C HIS A 126 -2.91 -17.11 11.35
N GLU A 127 -2.02 -16.76 10.42
CA GLU A 127 -0.72 -16.14 10.77
C GLU A 127 -0.89 -14.87 11.60
N ILE A 128 -1.91 -14.05 11.31
CA ILE A 128 -2.16 -12.83 12.07
C ILE A 128 -2.75 -13.15 13.44
N ARG A 129 -3.64 -14.15 13.55
CA ARG A 129 -4.13 -14.60 14.87
C ARG A 129 -2.99 -15.13 15.75
N ASP A 130 -2.05 -15.86 15.17
CA ASP A 130 -0.85 -16.34 15.87
C ASP A 130 0.05 -15.17 16.30
N PHE A 131 0.17 -14.13 15.46
CA PHE A 131 0.87 -12.88 15.83
C PHE A 131 0.23 -12.20 17.05
N TYR A 132 -1.11 -12.12 17.10
CA TYR A 132 -1.85 -11.62 18.27
C TYR A 132 -1.63 -12.47 19.52
N GLU A 133 -1.68 -13.80 19.39
CA GLU A 133 -1.38 -14.71 20.50
C GLU A 133 0.06 -14.54 21.00
N GLY A 134 1.02 -14.34 20.09
CA GLY A 134 2.42 -14.05 20.42
C GLY A 134 2.63 -12.73 21.19
N MET A 135 1.75 -11.75 21.01
CA MET A 135 1.70 -10.51 21.81
C MET A 135 0.90 -10.67 23.12
N ASN A 136 0.49 -11.89 23.46
CA ASN A 136 -0.36 -12.20 24.60
C ASN A 136 -1.74 -11.51 24.52
N MET A 137 -2.23 -11.31 23.30
CA MET A 137 -3.50 -10.68 22.92
C MET A 137 -4.39 -11.67 22.17
N LYS A 138 -4.52 -12.88 22.71
CA LYS A 138 -5.31 -13.94 22.09
C LYS A 138 -6.75 -13.51 21.84
N ILE A 139 -7.25 -13.81 20.65
CA ILE A 139 -8.65 -13.63 20.26
C ILE A 139 -9.30 -15.02 20.32
N ASP A 140 -10.05 -15.31 21.38
CA ASP A 140 -10.68 -16.63 21.56
C ASP A 140 -11.91 -16.82 20.68
N GLN A 141 -12.59 -15.72 20.34
CA GLN A 141 -13.75 -15.78 19.48
C GLN A 141 -13.36 -16.24 18.06
N GLN A 142 -14.13 -17.17 17.52
CA GLN A 142 -14.07 -17.55 16.12
C GLN A 142 -14.80 -16.49 15.31
N ILE A 143 -14.06 -15.53 14.76
CA ILE A 143 -14.60 -14.45 13.94
C ILE A 143 -14.42 -14.88 12.47
N PRO A 144 -15.50 -14.96 11.67
CA PRO A 144 -15.37 -15.24 10.26
C PRO A 144 -14.66 -14.09 9.55
N MET A 145 -13.67 -14.42 8.73
CA MET A 145 -12.98 -13.47 7.84
C MET A 145 -13.44 -13.73 6.41
N LEU A 146 -13.89 -12.68 5.72
CA LEU A 146 -14.52 -12.77 4.40
C LEU A 146 -13.94 -11.73 3.45
N LEU A 147 -13.53 -12.16 2.26
CA LEU A 147 -13.23 -11.24 1.17
C LEU A 147 -14.50 -10.82 0.44
N VAL A 148 -14.62 -9.52 0.21
CA VAL A 148 -15.83 -8.90 -0.33
C VAL A 148 -15.50 -7.89 -1.42
N HIS A 149 -16.50 -7.57 -2.24
CA HIS A 149 -16.42 -6.45 -3.18
C HIS A 149 -16.51 -5.10 -2.48
N ARG A 150 -16.02 -4.06 -3.16
CA ARG A 150 -16.16 -2.67 -2.71
C ARG A 150 -17.60 -2.27 -2.41
N GLN A 151 -18.56 -2.68 -3.25
CA GLN A 151 -19.96 -2.35 -3.02
C GLN A 151 -20.48 -2.96 -1.71
N ALA A 152 -20.20 -4.24 -1.46
CA ALA A 152 -20.61 -4.92 -0.24
C ALA A 152 -19.95 -4.30 1.02
N LEU A 153 -18.69 -3.89 0.91
CA LEU A 153 -17.99 -3.21 2.01
C LEU A 153 -18.59 -1.82 2.30
N ASN A 154 -18.94 -1.06 1.26
CA ASN A 154 -19.60 0.24 1.40
C ASN A 154 -21.01 0.11 2.01
N GLU A 155 -21.81 -0.86 1.54
CA GLU A 155 -23.13 -1.16 2.09
C GLU A 155 -23.03 -1.58 3.57
N ALA A 156 -22.03 -2.41 3.89
CA ALA A 156 -21.78 -2.86 5.25
C ALA A 156 -21.39 -1.70 6.19
N MET A 157 -20.55 -0.79 5.71
CA MET A 157 -20.14 0.39 6.45
C MET A 157 -21.32 1.32 6.75
N VAL A 158 -22.28 1.49 5.83
CA VAL A 158 -23.49 2.30 6.07
C VAL A 158 -24.39 1.69 7.14
N GLY A 159 -24.44 0.36 7.23
CA GLY A 159 -25.22 -0.33 8.25
C GLY A 159 -24.57 -0.37 9.63
N GLU A 160 -23.29 0.01 9.75
CA GLU A 160 -22.54 0.01 11.02
C GLU A 160 -22.74 1.32 11.78
N LYS A 161 -23.33 1.23 12.98
CA LYS A 161 -23.59 2.41 13.84
C LYS A 161 -22.34 2.97 14.51
N ALA A 162 -21.27 2.17 14.57
CA ALA A 162 -19.99 2.50 15.22
C ALA A 162 -18.84 2.76 14.22
N GLY A 163 -19.12 2.86 12.92
CA GLY A 163 -18.10 3.07 11.90
C GLY A 163 -17.65 4.53 11.79
N HIS A 164 -16.34 4.78 11.74
CA HIS A 164 -15.77 6.09 11.45
C HIS A 164 -15.53 6.26 9.94
N HIS A 165 -16.36 7.05 9.28
CA HIS A 165 -16.28 7.29 7.83
C HIS A 165 -15.22 8.33 7.47
N HIS A 166 -13.98 7.94 7.10
CA HIS A 166 -13.10 8.90 6.42
C HIS A 166 -11.84 8.37 5.68
N MET A 167 -11.96 7.32 4.85
CA MET A 167 -10.98 7.07 3.78
C MET A 167 -11.66 7.18 2.41
N PRO A 168 -10.97 7.62 1.33
CA PRO A 168 -11.54 7.68 -0.01
C PRO A 168 -12.03 6.30 -0.51
N GLU A 169 -11.51 5.21 0.06
CA GLU A 169 -11.96 3.85 -0.19
C GLU A 169 -11.71 3.00 1.07
N THR A 170 -12.76 2.61 1.78
CA THR A 170 -12.68 1.64 2.89
C THR A 170 -12.18 0.30 2.34
N ARG A 171 -11.18 -0.31 2.99
CA ARG A 171 -10.55 -1.57 2.54
C ARG A 171 -10.71 -2.74 3.52
N GLY A 172 -11.11 -2.46 4.74
CA GLY A 172 -11.44 -3.43 5.79
C GLY A 172 -12.63 -2.94 6.62
N LEU A 173 -13.31 -3.85 7.30
CA LEU A 173 -14.35 -3.52 8.27
C LEU A 173 -14.48 -4.60 9.33
N CYS A 174 -14.33 -4.22 10.59
CA CYS A 174 -14.73 -5.00 11.76
C CYS A 174 -16.24 -4.82 12.03
N LEU A 175 -17.03 -5.79 11.56
CA LEU A 175 -18.50 -5.78 11.62
C LEU A 175 -18.99 -6.25 12.99
N SER A 176 -19.95 -5.53 13.57
CA SER A 176 -20.64 -5.88 14.82
C SER A 176 -22.13 -6.16 14.60
N GLU A 177 -22.74 -5.52 13.62
CA GLU A 177 -24.17 -5.61 13.35
C GLU A 177 -24.50 -6.79 12.42
N GLU A 178 -25.74 -7.27 12.50
CA GLU A 178 -26.25 -8.32 11.59
C GLU A 178 -26.42 -7.74 10.19
N GLN A 179 -25.82 -8.39 9.19
CA GLN A 179 -25.89 -7.95 7.80
C GLN A 179 -25.87 -9.13 6.83
N THR A 180 -26.38 -8.88 5.61
CA THR A 180 -26.24 -9.80 4.49
C THR A 180 -25.17 -9.26 3.57
N VAL A 181 -24.11 -10.02 3.35
CA VAL A 181 -22.92 -9.57 2.63
C VAL A 181 -22.63 -10.52 1.47
N ASN A 182 -22.29 -9.95 0.31
CA ASN A 182 -21.87 -10.72 -0.84
C ASN A 182 -20.37 -11.04 -0.75
N ILE A 183 -20.06 -12.31 -0.49
CA ILE A 183 -18.69 -12.81 -0.32
C ILE A 183 -18.15 -13.36 -1.64
N ILE A 184 -16.83 -13.36 -1.80
CA ILE A 184 -16.19 -14.02 -2.94
C ILE A 184 -15.95 -15.48 -2.61
N PHE A 185 -16.69 -16.33 -3.31
CA PHE A 185 -16.72 -17.78 -3.09
C PHE A 185 -15.69 -18.51 -3.96
N ARG A 186 -15.31 -17.95 -5.11
CA ARG A 186 -14.42 -18.64 -6.06
C ARG A 186 -13.36 -17.70 -6.63
N LYS A 187 -12.11 -18.18 -6.63
CA LYS A 187 -10.99 -17.58 -7.35
C LYS A 187 -11.36 -17.30 -8.80
N PRO A 188 -11.24 -16.06 -9.27
CA PRO A 188 -11.48 -15.77 -10.66
C PRO A 188 -10.28 -16.17 -11.52
N ARG A 189 -10.52 -16.31 -12.82
CA ARG A 189 -9.50 -16.66 -13.81
C ARG A 189 -9.04 -15.40 -14.54
N ILE A 190 -7.75 -15.31 -14.86
CA ILE A 190 -7.23 -14.26 -15.73
C ILE A 190 -7.48 -14.71 -17.17
N GLY A 191 -8.44 -14.08 -17.83
CA GLY A 191 -8.82 -14.35 -19.21
C GLY A 191 -7.98 -13.55 -20.22
N ALA A 192 -8.33 -13.69 -21.50
CA ALA A 192 -7.70 -12.95 -22.58
C ALA A 192 -7.79 -11.42 -22.36
N GLY A 193 -6.67 -10.71 -22.58
CA GLY A 193 -6.61 -9.26 -22.42
C GLY A 193 -6.45 -8.76 -20.98
N ASN A 194 -5.87 -9.56 -20.07
CA ASN A 194 -5.60 -9.19 -18.68
C ASN A 194 -6.85 -8.72 -17.92
N ARG A 195 -7.98 -9.41 -18.18
CA ARG A 195 -9.25 -9.19 -17.49
C ARG A 195 -9.58 -10.38 -16.62
N ILE A 196 -10.13 -10.09 -15.45
CA ILE A 196 -10.63 -11.10 -14.54
C ILE A 196 -11.99 -11.60 -15.04
N THR A 197 -12.14 -12.91 -15.16
CA THR A 197 -13.37 -13.60 -15.58
C THR A 197 -13.77 -14.68 -14.56
N ASP A 198 -15.03 -15.11 -14.59
CA ASP A 198 -15.58 -16.20 -13.77
C ASP A 198 -15.58 -15.96 -12.25
N MET A 199 -15.60 -14.70 -11.80
CA MET A 199 -15.78 -14.41 -10.38
C MET A 199 -17.21 -14.77 -9.94
N ARG A 200 -17.33 -15.51 -8.84
CA ARG A 200 -18.63 -15.89 -8.28
C ARG A 200 -18.76 -15.36 -6.86
N THR A 201 -19.84 -14.64 -6.63
CA THR A 201 -20.25 -14.19 -5.31
C THR A 201 -21.32 -15.11 -4.74
N GLU A 202 -21.35 -15.20 -3.42
CA GLU A 202 -22.42 -15.84 -2.66
C GLU A 202 -22.93 -14.87 -1.62
N SER A 203 -24.25 -14.80 -1.44
CA SER A 203 -24.86 -13.95 -0.41
C SER A 203 -24.87 -14.72 0.91
N GLN A 204 -24.14 -14.22 1.90
CA GLN A 204 -24.08 -14.83 3.21
C GLN A 204 -24.74 -13.92 4.24
N LYS A 205 -25.70 -14.48 4.99
CA LYS A 205 -26.30 -13.80 6.13
C LYS A 205 -25.42 -13.97 7.37
N LEU A 206 -24.89 -12.86 7.87
CA LEU A 206 -24.04 -12.78 9.06
C LEU A 206 -24.90 -12.41 10.26
N THR A 207 -25.21 -13.39 11.11
CA THR A 207 -26.00 -13.18 12.32
C THR A 207 -25.12 -12.80 13.49
N ARG A 208 -25.57 -11.83 14.29
CA ARG A 208 -24.83 -11.40 15.47
C ARG A 208 -24.91 -12.48 16.55
N GLN A 209 -23.85 -13.25 16.71
CA GLN A 209 -23.74 -14.28 17.75
C GLN A 209 -22.96 -13.80 18.99
N CYS A 210 -22.25 -12.66 18.86
CA CYS A 210 -21.27 -12.17 19.82
C CYS A 210 -20.97 -10.68 19.56
N GLU A 211 -19.97 -10.10 20.24
CA GLU A 211 -19.65 -8.67 20.12
C GLU A 211 -19.11 -8.27 18.74
N VAL A 212 -18.42 -9.21 18.06
CA VAL A 212 -17.90 -9.03 16.70
C VAL A 212 -18.53 -10.08 15.80
N THR A 213 -19.14 -9.67 14.71
CA THR A 213 -19.86 -10.57 13.80
C THR A 213 -18.96 -11.12 12.69
N ALA A 214 -18.10 -10.28 12.09
CA ALA A 214 -17.18 -10.69 11.02
C ALA A 214 -16.05 -9.67 10.81
N ILE A 215 -14.96 -10.10 10.16
CA ILE A 215 -13.98 -9.21 9.54
C ILE A 215 -14.17 -9.26 8.02
N LEU A 216 -14.49 -8.13 7.40
CA LEU A 216 -14.60 -8.00 5.96
C LEU A 216 -13.35 -7.33 5.40
N VAL A 217 -12.81 -7.83 4.30
CA VAL A 217 -11.66 -7.21 3.62
C VAL A 217 -11.92 -7.12 2.12
N LEU A 218 -11.55 -6.00 1.52
CA LEU A 218 -11.63 -5.80 0.08
C LEU A 218 -10.70 -6.79 -0.65
N TYR A 219 -11.25 -7.52 -1.61
CA TYR A 219 -10.50 -8.49 -2.38
C TYR A 219 -9.50 -7.85 -3.35
N GLY A 220 -8.60 -8.65 -3.93
CA GLY A 220 -7.72 -8.18 -4.99
C GLY A 220 -6.61 -7.25 -4.49
N LEU A 221 -6.22 -7.40 -3.23
CA LEU A 221 -5.12 -6.67 -2.60
C LEU A 221 -3.90 -7.61 -2.41
N PRO A 222 -2.65 -7.08 -2.51
CA PRO A 222 -1.44 -7.82 -2.21
C PRO A 222 -1.42 -8.35 -0.77
N ARG A 223 -0.79 -9.50 -0.56
CA ARG A 223 -0.73 -10.22 0.73
C ARG A 223 -0.36 -9.31 1.91
N LEU A 224 0.68 -8.49 1.77
CA LEU A 224 1.12 -7.59 2.84
C LEU A 224 0.09 -6.49 3.14
N LEU A 225 -0.57 -5.94 2.13
CA LEU A 225 -1.63 -4.96 2.33
C LEU A 225 -2.88 -5.58 2.95
N THR A 226 -3.29 -6.76 2.47
CA THR A 226 -4.38 -7.54 3.08
C THR A 226 -4.07 -7.85 4.53
N GLY A 227 -2.83 -8.24 4.84
CA GLY A 227 -2.44 -8.61 6.18
C GLY A 227 -2.37 -7.42 7.14
N SER A 228 -1.90 -6.25 6.69
CA SER A 228 -1.93 -5.04 7.52
C SER A 228 -3.37 -4.61 7.82
N ILE A 229 -4.29 -4.73 6.84
CA ILE A 229 -5.72 -4.47 7.05
C ILE A 229 -6.30 -5.48 8.05
N LEU A 230 -6.03 -6.77 7.88
CA LEU A 230 -6.51 -7.79 8.82
C LEU A 230 -5.97 -7.57 10.24
N ALA A 231 -4.71 -7.20 10.39
CA ALA A 231 -4.12 -6.85 11.67
C ALA A 231 -4.79 -5.61 12.29
N HIS A 232 -5.12 -4.60 11.48
CA HIS A 232 -5.89 -3.42 11.90
C HIS A 232 -7.30 -3.80 12.39
N GLU A 233 -8.08 -4.52 11.57
CA GLU A 233 -9.46 -4.87 11.89
C GLU A 233 -9.57 -5.84 13.08
N LEU A 234 -8.60 -6.75 13.23
CA LEU A 234 -8.52 -7.61 14.41
C LEU A 234 -8.19 -6.82 15.68
N MET A 235 -7.58 -5.64 15.57
CA MET A 235 -7.34 -4.80 16.75
C MET A 235 -8.65 -4.21 17.25
N HIS A 236 -9.50 -3.70 16.34
CA HIS A 236 -10.87 -3.31 16.71
C HIS A 236 -11.64 -4.46 17.36
N ALA A 237 -11.54 -5.67 16.79
CA ALA A 237 -12.18 -6.83 17.37
C ALA A 237 -11.65 -7.14 18.79
N TRP A 238 -10.34 -7.12 18.97
CA TRP A 238 -9.71 -7.38 20.27
C TRP A 238 -10.10 -6.32 21.31
N LEU A 239 -10.13 -5.03 20.93
CA LEU A 239 -10.56 -3.93 21.80
C LEU A 239 -12.00 -4.15 22.29
N ARG A 240 -12.93 -4.43 21.37
CA ARG A 240 -14.34 -4.70 21.70
C ARG A 240 -14.46 -5.85 22.71
N LEU A 241 -13.85 -7.00 22.38
CA LEU A 241 -13.88 -8.22 23.21
C LEU A 241 -13.25 -8.05 24.60
N ASN A 242 -12.34 -7.09 24.76
CA ASN A 242 -11.68 -6.80 26.04
C ASN A 242 -12.33 -5.63 26.80
N GLY A 243 -13.50 -5.16 26.36
CA GLY A 243 -14.31 -4.17 27.04
C GLY A 243 -13.82 -2.73 26.89
N PHE A 244 -13.01 -2.44 25.87
CA PHE A 244 -12.73 -1.06 25.50
C PHE A 244 -13.99 -0.47 24.85
N ARG A 245 -14.51 0.63 25.40
CA ARG A 245 -15.77 1.24 24.95
C ARG A 245 -15.60 2.74 24.80
N ASN A 246 -16.19 3.31 23.75
CA ASN A 246 -16.27 4.75 23.51
C ASN A 246 -14.89 5.44 23.54
N LEU A 247 -13.88 4.83 22.93
CA LEU A 247 -12.60 5.48 22.75
C LEU A 247 -12.75 6.65 21.76
N GLU A 248 -11.95 7.70 21.95
CA GLU A 248 -11.84 8.75 20.94
C GLU A 248 -11.30 8.13 19.63
N PRO A 249 -11.82 8.52 18.45
CA PRO A 249 -11.45 7.91 17.17
C PRO A 249 -9.93 7.93 16.95
N GLN A 250 -9.27 9.01 17.32
CA GLN A 250 -7.82 9.15 17.19
C GLN A 250 -7.04 8.10 18.02
N VAL A 251 -7.58 7.68 19.16
CA VAL A 251 -6.97 6.68 20.04
C VAL A 251 -7.26 5.27 19.52
N GLU A 252 -8.52 5.01 19.17
CA GLU A 252 -8.94 3.70 18.62
C GLU A 252 -8.25 3.40 17.29
N GLU A 253 -8.36 4.29 16.30
CA GLU A 253 -7.72 4.12 15.00
C GLU A 253 -6.19 4.15 15.12
N GLY A 254 -5.67 4.99 16.02
CA GLY A 254 -4.25 5.09 16.28
C GLY A 254 -3.62 3.78 16.75
N ILE A 255 -4.21 3.12 17.76
CA ILE A 255 -3.68 1.84 18.24
C ILE A 255 -3.89 0.71 17.23
N CYS A 256 -4.97 0.75 16.43
CA CYS A 256 -5.19 -0.19 15.34
C CYS A 256 -4.12 -0.05 14.24
N GLN A 257 -3.73 1.20 13.88
CA GLN A 257 -2.62 1.46 12.97
C GLN A 257 -1.27 1.01 13.53
N VAL A 258 -1.03 1.16 14.84
CA VAL A 258 0.20 0.68 15.50
C VAL A 258 0.35 -0.83 15.33
N VAL A 259 -0.70 -1.61 15.61
CA VAL A 259 -0.62 -3.07 15.50
C VAL A 259 -0.49 -3.52 14.03
N ALA A 260 -1.17 -2.85 13.10
CA ALA A 260 -0.99 -3.07 11.67
C ALA A 260 0.46 -2.82 11.21
N HIS A 261 1.06 -1.72 11.66
CA HIS A 261 2.45 -1.38 11.38
C HIS A 261 3.41 -2.41 11.99
N MET A 262 3.21 -2.82 13.24
CA MET A 262 4.05 -3.84 13.91
C MET A 262 4.03 -5.18 13.17
N TRP A 263 2.86 -5.65 12.75
CA TRP A 263 2.76 -6.88 11.96
C TRP A 263 3.51 -6.74 10.64
N LEU A 264 3.28 -5.65 9.92
CA LEU A 264 3.90 -5.41 8.61
C LEU A 264 5.43 -5.28 8.72
N GLU A 265 5.92 -4.59 9.75
CA GLU A 265 7.35 -4.45 10.04
C GLU A 265 7.98 -5.81 10.32
N SER A 266 7.31 -6.67 11.09
CA SER A 266 7.78 -8.04 11.35
C SER A 266 7.92 -8.85 10.06
N GLU A 267 6.99 -8.67 9.12
CA GLU A 267 7.01 -9.35 7.83
C GLU A 267 8.12 -8.82 6.91
N VAL A 268 8.37 -7.51 6.89
CA VAL A 268 9.46 -6.89 6.10
C VAL A 268 10.83 -7.25 6.68
N MET A 269 10.98 -7.24 8.00
CA MET A 269 12.24 -7.54 8.70
C MET A 269 12.62 -9.02 8.62
N ALA A 270 11.66 -9.94 8.67
CA ALA A 270 11.89 -11.37 8.51
C ALA A 270 12.52 -11.75 7.14
N GLY A 271 12.41 -10.90 6.12
CA GLY A 271 13.08 -11.09 4.83
C GLY A 271 14.58 -10.74 4.83
N SER A 272 15.03 -9.90 5.77
CA SER A 272 16.39 -9.35 5.79
C SER A 272 17.41 -10.24 6.53
N SER A 273 16.96 -11.22 7.31
CA SER A 273 17.80 -12.11 8.12
C SER A 273 18.32 -13.36 7.38
N SER A 274 18.06 -13.48 6.07
CA SER A 274 18.40 -14.69 5.30
C SER A 274 19.78 -14.69 4.62
N SER A 275 20.67 -13.73 4.92
CA SER A 275 22.01 -13.65 4.31
C SER A 275 23.19 -14.10 5.19
N SER A 276 22.97 -14.69 6.37
CA SER A 276 24.07 -15.33 7.12
C SER A 276 23.60 -16.21 8.28
N ALA A 277 23.48 -17.52 8.04
CA ALA A 277 23.93 -18.61 8.92
C ALA A 277 23.44 -19.96 8.39
N ALA A 278 24.34 -20.73 7.80
CA ALA A 278 24.18 -22.18 7.77
C ALA A 278 24.50 -22.71 9.17
N SER A 279 23.56 -23.41 9.83
CA SER A 279 23.76 -24.72 10.48
C SER A 279 22.68 -25.05 11.52
N SER A 280 22.33 -26.34 11.52
CA SER A 280 21.68 -27.15 12.56
C SER A 280 20.17 -27.01 12.83
N SER A 281 19.57 -28.19 12.81
CA SER A 281 18.17 -28.59 12.90
C SER A 281 17.58 -28.53 14.31
N SER A 282 16.32 -28.13 14.39
CA SER A 282 15.33 -28.77 15.27
C SER A 282 13.92 -28.55 14.73
N SER A 283 13.13 -29.61 14.76
CA SER A 283 11.77 -29.73 14.25
C SER A 283 10.75 -28.88 15.01
N SER A 284 10.14 -27.94 14.30
CA SER A 284 8.74 -27.56 14.49
C SER A 284 8.16 -27.24 13.11
N SER A 285 7.00 -27.80 12.83
CA SER A 285 6.29 -27.66 11.56
C SER A 285 5.70 -26.25 11.44
N SER A 286 6.54 -25.29 11.08
CA SER A 286 6.12 -24.01 10.53
C SER A 286 6.39 -24.03 9.03
N SER A 287 5.35 -23.81 8.24
CA SER A 287 5.39 -23.72 6.78
C SER A 287 6.61 -22.89 6.36
N LYS A 288 7.59 -23.53 5.71
CA LYS A 288 8.82 -22.87 5.23
C LYS A 288 8.42 -21.71 4.30
N LYS A 289 8.37 -20.48 4.84
CA LYS A 289 8.23 -19.25 4.06
C LYS A 289 9.42 -19.22 3.10
N GLY A 290 9.15 -19.30 1.79
CA GLY A 290 10.19 -19.18 0.77
C GLY A 290 10.87 -17.81 0.84
N PRO A 291 12.02 -17.62 0.17
CA PRO A 291 12.67 -16.32 0.12
C PRO A 291 11.69 -15.29 -0.48
N LYS A 292 11.36 -14.26 0.30
CA LYS A 292 10.47 -13.17 -0.12
C LYS A 292 11.12 -12.41 -1.28
N SER A 293 10.33 -12.01 -2.27
CA SER A 293 10.87 -11.26 -3.40
C SER A 293 11.26 -9.84 -2.96
N GLU A 294 12.31 -9.28 -3.56
CA GLU A 294 12.71 -7.88 -3.36
C GLU A 294 11.55 -6.90 -3.66
N VAL A 295 10.65 -7.30 -4.56
CA VAL A 295 9.42 -6.57 -4.90
C VAL A 295 8.44 -6.57 -3.72
N GLU A 296 8.17 -7.72 -3.09
CA GLU A 296 7.30 -7.83 -1.92
C GLU A 296 7.86 -6.99 -0.75
N LYS A 297 9.19 -7.00 -0.55
CA LYS A 297 9.85 -6.17 0.46
C LYS A 297 9.62 -4.68 0.22
N LYS A 298 9.86 -4.18 -1.00
CA LYS A 298 9.65 -2.77 -1.35
C LYS A 298 8.18 -2.35 -1.23
N LEU A 299 7.24 -3.24 -1.56
CA LEU A 299 5.81 -3.00 -1.34
C LEU A 299 5.50 -2.90 0.17
N GLY A 300 6.09 -3.76 1.00
CA GLY A 300 5.95 -3.68 2.45
C GLY A 300 6.49 -2.37 3.02
N GLU A 301 7.68 -1.94 2.60
CA GLU A 301 8.25 -0.65 2.99
C GLU A 301 7.38 0.54 2.54
N PHE A 302 6.79 0.46 1.34
CA PHE A 302 5.81 1.44 0.87
C PHE A 302 4.59 1.53 1.79
N PHE A 303 4.02 0.38 2.19
CA PHE A 303 2.86 0.35 3.08
C PHE A 303 3.18 0.84 4.50
N LEU A 304 4.38 0.54 5.03
CA LEU A 304 4.86 1.12 6.30
C LEU A 304 4.93 2.64 6.21
N ASN A 305 5.50 3.14 5.12
CA ASN A 305 5.60 4.57 4.86
C ASN A 305 4.22 5.24 4.74
N GLN A 306 3.23 4.57 4.13
CA GLN A 306 1.86 5.08 4.04
C GLN A 306 1.24 5.28 5.43
N ILE A 307 1.37 4.31 6.33
CA ILE A 307 0.85 4.43 7.71
C ILE A 307 1.58 5.55 8.45
N ALA A 308 2.92 5.61 8.36
CA ALA A 308 3.73 6.56 9.11
C ALA A 308 3.55 8.02 8.63
N MET A 309 3.40 8.21 7.33
CA MET A 309 3.28 9.53 6.70
C MET A 309 1.83 9.96 6.44
N ASP A 310 0.84 9.21 6.94
CA ASP A 310 -0.57 9.59 6.79
C ASP A 310 -0.80 10.98 7.41
N SER A 311 -1.41 11.87 6.61
CA SER A 311 -1.72 13.25 7.00
C SER A 311 -3.04 13.36 7.78
N SER A 312 -3.82 12.28 7.87
CA SER A 312 -5.09 12.25 8.59
C SER A 312 -4.88 12.55 10.08
N PRO A 313 -5.70 13.44 10.69
CA PRO A 313 -5.66 13.66 12.13
C PRO A 313 -6.02 12.39 12.93
N VAL A 314 -6.98 11.61 12.44
CA VAL A 314 -7.44 10.42 13.15
C VAL A 314 -6.45 9.27 12.99
N TYR A 315 -6.09 8.93 11.75
CA TYR A 315 -5.25 7.77 11.47
C TYR A 315 -3.75 8.09 11.60
N GLY A 316 -3.29 9.18 11.00
CA GLY A 316 -1.88 9.56 10.97
C GLY A 316 -1.37 10.12 12.29
N GLU A 317 -2.04 11.12 12.86
CA GLU A 317 -1.65 11.62 14.19
C GLU A 317 -1.95 10.60 15.29
N GLY A 318 -3.05 9.85 15.17
CA GLY A 318 -3.36 8.73 16.07
C GLY A 318 -2.26 7.66 16.06
N PHE A 319 -1.79 7.24 14.87
CA PHE A 319 -0.65 6.33 14.74
C PHE A 319 0.59 6.92 15.40
N ARG A 320 0.96 8.17 15.10
CA ARG A 320 2.16 8.81 15.66
C ARG A 320 2.11 8.88 17.20
N GLY A 321 0.94 9.22 17.76
CA GLY A 321 0.71 9.22 19.21
C GLY A 321 0.82 7.83 19.82
N GLY A 322 0.07 6.85 19.29
CA GLY A 322 0.10 5.48 19.78
C GLY A 322 1.46 4.81 19.62
N HIS A 323 2.17 5.06 18.52
CA HIS A 323 3.50 4.54 18.26
C HIS A 323 4.52 5.13 19.24
N ALA A 324 4.48 6.45 19.50
CA ALA A 324 5.33 7.09 20.50
C ALA A 324 5.11 6.47 21.90
N SER A 325 3.85 6.31 22.32
CA SER A 325 3.50 5.65 23.57
C SER A 325 3.98 4.19 23.62
N MET A 326 3.84 3.44 22.52
CA MET A 326 4.28 2.05 22.43
C MET A 326 5.80 1.92 22.53
N VAL A 327 6.56 2.80 21.87
CA VAL A 327 8.03 2.85 21.97
C VAL A 327 8.49 3.18 23.40
N GLN A 328 7.80 4.11 24.07
CA GLN A 328 8.20 4.56 25.40
C GLN A 328 7.79 3.60 26.53
N PHE A 329 6.59 3.03 26.46
CA PHE A 329 6.00 2.26 27.56
C PHE A 329 5.79 0.78 27.26
N GLY A 330 5.87 0.39 25.99
CA GLY A 330 5.53 -0.95 25.52
C GLY A 330 4.01 -1.16 25.36
N LEU A 331 3.64 -2.03 24.42
CA LEU A 331 2.24 -2.27 24.01
C LEU A 331 1.30 -2.53 25.20
N ARG A 332 1.68 -3.42 26.12
CA ARG A 332 0.84 -3.79 27.26
C ARG A 332 0.50 -2.60 28.16
N ARG A 333 1.49 -1.80 28.54
CA ARG A 333 1.28 -0.65 29.43
C ARG A 333 0.47 0.44 28.73
N THR A 334 0.68 0.61 27.43
CA THR A 334 -0.12 1.53 26.59
C THR A 334 -1.58 1.10 26.57
N LEU A 335 -1.88 -0.19 26.32
CA LEU A 335 -3.25 -0.72 26.33
C LEU A 335 -3.91 -0.62 27.71
N ASP A 336 -3.19 -0.95 28.78
CA ASP A 336 -3.70 -0.80 30.15
C ASP A 336 -4.05 0.67 30.45
N HIS A 337 -3.23 1.62 30.00
CA HIS A 337 -3.51 3.04 30.15
C HIS A 337 -4.71 3.51 29.33
N ILE A 338 -4.81 3.10 28.06
CA ILE A 338 -5.97 3.40 27.20
C ILE A 338 -7.24 2.85 27.84
N LYS A 339 -7.21 1.65 28.40
CA LYS A 339 -8.38 1.04 29.07
C LYS A 339 -8.85 1.85 30.28
N MET A 340 -7.90 2.43 31.02
CA MET A 340 -8.19 3.19 32.24
C MET A 340 -8.60 4.64 31.97
N THR A 341 -8.07 5.26 30.92
CA THR A 341 -8.16 6.72 30.71
C THR A 341 -8.86 7.12 29.41
N GLY A 342 -8.94 6.21 28.44
CA GLY A 342 -9.42 6.51 27.08
C GLY A 342 -8.40 7.27 26.21
N THR A 343 -7.19 7.54 26.69
CA THR A 343 -6.16 8.33 26.00
C THR A 343 -4.85 7.56 25.85
N PHE A 344 -3.94 8.06 25.02
CA PHE A 344 -2.56 7.58 24.97
C PHE A 344 -1.75 8.10 26.18
N PRO A 345 -0.85 7.27 26.77
CA PRO A 345 0.05 7.75 27.82
C PRO A 345 1.08 8.74 27.25
N ILE A 346 1.28 9.84 27.98
CA ILE A 346 2.23 10.92 27.66
C ILE A 346 3.57 10.68 28.36
#